data_AF-A0A7M2BW84-F1
#
_entry.id   AF-A0A7M2BW84-F1
#
_cell.length_a   1.000
_cell.length_b   1.000
_cell.length_c   1.000
_cell.angle_alpha   90.00
_cell.angle_beta   90.00
_cell.angle_gamma   90.00
#
_symmetry.space_group_name_H-M   'P 1'
#
loop_
_entity.id
_entity.type
_entity.pdbx_description
1 polymer ?
#
loop_
_entity_poly.entity_id
_entity_poly.type
_entity_poly.pdbx_seq_one_letter_code
_entity_poly.pdbx_strand_id
1 'polypeptide(L)'
;MAQLHATLRRTATAPLRKGHRVHNHSAAVVPSSGDPGNEVPAPTWLATVGRFVWDLPRNVLILLLKAYRKVVSPLYGQVCRFFPSCSAYALEAVTVHGAVKGSWLAAKRLAKCHPWNAGGVDHVPAGHRHWPEGRTPTIVVLNNPDQFLAAQADEEGRPAA
;
A
#
# COMPACT_ATOMS: atom_id res chain seq x y z
N MET A 1 -48.34 -0.90 -48.41
CA MET A 1 -48.82 -1.56 -47.17
C MET A 1 -47.58 -1.84 -46.33
N ALA A 2 -47.20 -0.93 -45.43
CA ALA A 2 -47.53 -0.97 -43.99
C ALA A 2 -47.16 -2.33 -43.40
N GLN A 3 -46.15 -2.50 -42.53
CA GLN A 3 -45.98 -1.96 -41.17
C GLN A 3 -44.48 -2.11 -40.80
N LEU A 4 -43.68 -1.08 -40.48
CA LEU A 4 -43.51 -0.43 -39.15
C LEU A 4 -43.66 -1.37 -37.94
N HIS A 5 -42.56 -1.99 -37.49
CA HIS A 5 -42.44 -2.50 -36.12
C HIS A 5 -41.10 -2.07 -35.52
N ALA A 6 -41.14 -0.92 -34.85
CA ALA A 6 -40.14 -0.46 -33.90
C ALA A 6 -40.12 -1.40 -32.69
N THR A 7 -39.02 -2.12 -32.49
CA THR A 7 -38.77 -2.87 -31.25
C THR A 7 -37.91 -2.03 -30.32
N LEU A 8 -38.56 -1.68 -29.21
CA LEU A 8 -38.16 -0.76 -28.16
C LEU A 8 -36.78 -1.08 -27.57
N ARG A 9 -35.90 -0.08 -27.54
CA ARG A 9 -34.69 -0.07 -26.71
C ARG A 9 -35.10 -0.26 -25.25
N ARG A 10 -34.77 -1.40 -24.64
CA ARG A 10 -34.82 -1.57 -23.19
C ARG A 10 -33.72 -0.70 -22.58
N THR A 11 -34.08 0.50 -22.17
CA THR A 11 -33.33 1.30 -21.20
C THR A 11 -33.35 0.57 -19.86
N ALA A 12 -32.27 -0.16 -19.58
CA ALA A 12 -32.02 -0.67 -18.25
C ALA A 12 -31.70 0.51 -17.33
N THR A 13 -32.66 0.87 -16.49
CA THR A 13 -32.50 1.81 -15.38
C THR A 13 -31.50 1.22 -14.38
N ALA A 14 -30.27 1.74 -14.37
CA ALA A 14 -29.27 1.42 -13.37
C ALA A 14 -29.77 1.88 -11.98
N PRO A 15 -29.61 1.07 -10.91
CA PRO A 15 -29.92 1.53 -9.57
C PRO A 15 -28.93 2.64 -9.16
N LEU A 16 -29.47 3.81 -8.80
CA LEU A 16 -28.76 4.91 -8.18
C LEU A 16 -28.01 4.42 -6.93
N ARG A 17 -26.71 4.14 -7.08
CA ARG A 17 -25.84 3.79 -5.97
C ARG A 17 -25.61 5.06 -5.16
N LYS A 18 -26.15 5.05 -3.93
CA LYS A 18 -26.00 6.07 -2.88
C LYS A 18 -24.59 6.65 -2.91
N GLY A 19 -24.48 7.91 -3.35
CA GLY A 19 -23.22 8.61 -3.50
C GLY A 19 -22.44 8.56 -2.20
N HIS A 20 -21.27 7.92 -2.25
CA HIS A 20 -20.26 8.12 -1.23
C HIS A 20 -19.92 9.61 -1.27
N ARG A 21 -20.17 10.31 -0.15
CA ARG A 21 -19.70 11.67 0.07
C ARG A 21 -18.18 11.62 0.01
N VAL A 22 -17.62 11.87 -1.17
CA VAL A 22 -16.19 12.12 -1.34
C VAL A 22 -15.93 13.42 -0.61
N HIS A 23 -15.34 13.32 0.57
CA HIS A 23 -14.73 14.47 1.19
C HIS A 23 -13.59 14.88 0.25
N ASN A 24 -13.79 15.99 -0.45
CA ASN A 24 -12.82 16.53 -1.38
C ASN A 24 -11.62 17.03 -0.56
N HIS A 25 -10.62 16.17 -0.36
CA HIS A 25 -9.35 16.55 0.27
C HIS A 25 -8.47 17.36 -0.70
N SER A 26 -8.87 17.44 -1.97
CA SER A 26 -8.24 18.25 -3.00
C SER A 26 -8.68 19.71 -2.92
N ALA A 27 -8.59 20.31 -1.73
CA ALA A 27 -8.17 21.68 -1.66
C ALA A 27 -6.65 21.61 -1.63
N ALA A 28 -6.02 21.80 -2.78
CA ALA A 28 -4.60 22.11 -2.84
C ALA A 28 -4.41 23.37 -1.98
N VAL A 29 -4.02 23.17 -0.72
CA VAL A 29 -3.52 24.23 0.14
C VAL A 29 -2.20 24.63 -0.50
N VAL A 30 -2.26 25.56 -1.44
CA VAL A 30 -1.11 26.37 -1.82
C VAL A 30 -0.65 27.03 -0.53
N PRO A 31 0.55 26.73 0.00
CA PRO A 31 1.05 27.44 1.17
C PRO A 31 1.23 28.90 0.74
N SER A 32 0.35 29.76 1.26
CA SER A 32 0.55 31.20 1.21
C SER A 32 1.90 31.49 1.86
N SER A 33 2.85 31.92 1.04
CA SER A 33 4.15 32.44 1.47
C SER A 33 3.91 33.72 2.28
N GLY A 34 3.80 33.62 3.60
CA GLY A 34 3.59 34.80 4.43
C GLY A 34 3.20 34.58 5.89
N ASP A 35 3.76 33.56 6.58
CA ASP A 35 3.71 33.52 8.05
C ASP A 35 5.14 33.54 8.62
N PRO A 36 5.66 34.71 9.04
CA PRO A 36 6.96 34.81 9.69
C PRO A 36 6.97 34.26 11.13
N GLY A 37 5.88 33.62 11.61
CA GLY A 37 5.79 33.00 12.94
C GLY A 37 5.92 31.47 12.97
N ASN A 38 6.00 30.79 11.82
CA ASN A 38 6.10 29.33 11.75
C ASN A 38 7.50 28.87 11.34
N GLU A 39 8.52 29.38 12.03
CA GLU A 39 9.84 28.80 11.99
C GLU A 39 9.76 27.43 12.67
N VAL A 40 9.67 26.34 11.89
CA VAL A 40 9.92 25.01 12.42
C VAL A 40 11.34 25.04 12.98
N PRO A 41 11.53 24.95 14.32
CA PRO A 41 12.87 25.07 14.89
C PRO A 41 13.72 23.98 14.27
N ALA A 42 14.85 24.38 13.67
CA ALA A 42 15.80 23.46 13.05
C ALA A 42 16.02 22.31 14.04
N PRO A 43 15.80 21.04 13.62
CA PRO A 43 15.72 19.94 14.56
C PRO A 43 17.04 19.90 15.32
N THR A 44 16.97 20.16 16.63
CA THR A 44 18.15 20.13 17.48
C THR A 44 18.85 18.80 17.25
N TRP A 45 20.18 18.80 17.27
CA TRP A 45 20.97 17.59 17.02
C TRP A 45 20.51 16.42 17.92
N LEU A 46 20.00 16.69 19.13
CA LEU A 46 19.35 15.72 20.01
C LEU A 46 18.08 15.09 19.42
N ALA A 47 17.19 15.89 18.84
CA ALA A 47 15.97 15.39 18.20
C ALA A 47 16.28 14.62 16.91
N THR A 48 17.29 15.06 16.15
CA THR A 48 17.75 14.38 14.93
C THR A 48 18.42 13.04 15.25
N VAL A 49 19.33 13.02 16.24
CA VAL A 49 19.99 11.79 16.71
C VAL A 49 18.96 10.84 17.35
N GLY A 50 18.03 11.35 18.14
CA GLY A 50 16.96 10.55 18.74
C GLY A 50 16.08 9.87 17.70
N ARG A 51 15.65 10.59 16.66
CA ARG A 51 14.91 10.01 15.52
C ARG A 51 15.74 8.98 14.76
N PHE A 52 17.02 9.28 14.52
CA PHE A 52 17.91 8.36 13.82
C PHE A 52 18.06 7.03 14.58
N VAL A 53 18.28 7.08 15.89
CA VAL A 53 18.36 5.89 16.75
C VAL A 53 17.06 5.09 16.74
N TRP A 54 15.91 5.77 16.70
CA TRP A 54 14.60 5.11 16.65
C TRP A 54 14.30 4.44 15.29
N ASP A 55 14.77 5.03 14.19
CA ASP A 55 14.58 4.50 12.84
C ASP A 55 15.65 3.45 12.43
N LEU A 56 16.80 3.46 13.10
CA LEU A 56 17.91 2.51 12.88
C LEU A 56 17.46 1.05 12.88
N PRO A 57 16.73 0.52 13.89
CA PRO A 57 16.33 -0.89 13.90
C PRO A 57 15.46 -1.25 12.70
N ARG A 58 14.54 -0.35 12.29
CA ARG A 58 13.68 -0.59 11.12
C ARG A 58 14.51 -0.74 9.85
N ASN A 59 15.48 0.14 9.64
CA ASN A 59 16.32 0.13 8.45
C ASN A 59 17.24 -1.10 8.41
N VAL A 60 17.80 -1.50 9.56
CA VAL A 60 18.58 -2.72 9.70
C VAL A 60 17.74 -3.95 9.36
N LEU A 61 16.53 -4.07 9.91
CA LEU A 61 15.62 -5.18 9.59
C LEU A 61 15.26 -5.24 8.11
N ILE A 62 14.99 -4.09 7.48
CA ILE A 62 14.70 -4.00 6.04
C ILE A 62 15.91 -4.50 5.23
N LEU A 63 17.12 -4.10 5.59
CA LEU A 63 18.35 -4.53 4.91
C LEU A 63 18.55 -6.04 5.04
N LEU A 64 18.39 -6.58 6.25
CA LEU A 64 18.48 -8.02 6.51
C LEU A 64 17.44 -8.82 5.71
N LEU A 65 16.18 -8.37 5.69
CA LEU A 65 15.11 -9.03 4.93
C LEU A 65 15.36 -8.96 3.42
N LYS A 66 15.89 -7.85 2.89
CA LYS A 66 16.31 -7.74 1.49
C LYS A 66 17.46 -8.69 1.17
N ALA A 67 18.49 -8.75 2.02
CA ALA A 67 19.62 -9.65 1.85
C ALA A 67 19.18 -11.12 1.88
N TYR A 68 18.34 -11.49 2.86
CA TYR A 68 17.73 -12.81 2.96
C TYR A 68 16.98 -13.18 1.67
N ARG A 69 16.16 -12.27 1.14
CA ARG A 69 15.44 -12.53 -0.10
C ARG A 69 16.34 -12.68 -1.32
N LYS A 70 17.45 -11.95 -1.39
CA LYS A 70 18.38 -12.01 -2.51
C LYS A 70 19.23 -13.29 -2.50
N VAL A 71 19.62 -13.76 -1.31
CA VAL A 71 20.56 -14.88 -1.14
C VAL A 71 19.84 -16.20 -0.86
N VAL A 72 18.86 -16.20 0.06
CA VAL A 72 18.22 -17.42 0.55
C VAL A 72 16.98 -17.79 -0.27
N SER A 73 16.19 -16.81 -0.70
CA SER A 73 14.96 -17.10 -1.45
C SER A 73 15.17 -17.92 -2.73
N PRO A 74 16.23 -17.71 -3.54
CA PRO A 74 16.49 -18.53 -4.72
C PRO A 74 16.81 -19.99 -4.37
N LEU A 75 17.38 -20.25 -3.19
CA LEU A 75 17.80 -21.58 -2.76
C LEU A 75 16.64 -22.38 -2.13
N TYR A 76 15.66 -21.70 -1.53
CA TYR A 76 14.61 -22.34 -0.73
C TYR A 76 13.26 -22.52 -1.47
N GLY A 77 13.07 -21.86 -2.62
CA GLY A 77 11.85 -21.96 -3.41
C GLY A 77 10.60 -21.36 -2.74
N GLN A 78 9.42 -21.63 -3.33
CA GLN A 78 8.12 -21.11 -2.88
C GLN A 78 7.45 -22.07 -1.89
N VAL A 79 7.96 -22.12 -0.65
CA VAL A 79 7.37 -22.94 0.43
C VAL A 79 6.22 -22.25 1.17
N CYS A 80 6.01 -20.97 0.93
CA CYS A 80 5.00 -20.19 1.64
C CYS A 80 3.60 -20.57 1.17
N ARG A 81 2.73 -20.87 2.14
CA ARG A 81 1.35 -21.27 1.87
C ARG A 81 0.43 -20.09 1.53
N PHE A 82 0.87 -18.89 1.88
CA PHE A 82 0.13 -17.66 1.61
C PHE A 82 0.86 -16.76 0.62
N PHE A 83 0.06 -15.93 -0.06
CA PHE A 83 0.50 -14.83 -0.89
C PHE A 83 0.22 -13.48 -0.20
N PRO A 84 1.15 -12.51 -0.21
CA PRO A 84 2.55 -12.65 -0.61
C PRO A 84 3.33 -13.60 0.33
N SER A 85 4.52 -14.05 -0.10
CA SER A 85 5.36 -14.96 0.69
C SER A 85 5.72 -14.39 2.06
N CYS A 86 6.02 -15.22 3.06
CA CYS A 86 6.27 -14.79 4.43
C CYS A 86 7.40 -13.73 4.54
N SER A 87 8.47 -13.88 3.75
CA SER A 87 9.56 -12.89 3.71
C SER A 87 9.17 -11.59 3.00
N ALA A 88 8.28 -11.67 2.00
CA ALA A 88 7.72 -10.50 1.33
C ALA A 88 6.75 -9.73 2.23
N TYR A 89 5.87 -10.46 2.92
CA TYR A 89 4.98 -9.91 3.94
C TYR A 89 5.79 -9.25 5.06
N ALA A 90 6.85 -9.90 5.56
CA ALA A 90 7.70 -9.33 6.61
C ALA A 90 8.37 -8.02 6.17
N LEU A 91 8.93 -7.99 4.95
CA LEU A 91 9.58 -6.79 4.41
C LEU A 91 8.59 -5.63 4.25
N GLU A 92 7.39 -5.91 3.76
CA GLU A 92 6.32 -4.92 3.67
C GLU A 92 5.83 -4.46 5.04
N ALA A 93 5.60 -5.38 5.98
CA ALA A 93 5.12 -5.06 7.32
C ALA A 93 6.08 -4.15 8.08
N VAL A 94 7.40 -4.41 8.02
CA VAL A 94 8.41 -3.53 8.62
C VAL A 94 8.50 -2.18 7.89
N THR A 95 8.28 -2.18 6.57
CA THR A 95 8.27 -0.95 5.77
C THR A 95 7.07 -0.07 6.13
N VAL A 96 5.89 -0.64 6.32
CA VAL A 96 4.62 0.08 6.56
C VAL A 96 4.44 0.44 8.04
N HIS A 97 4.71 -0.49 8.96
CA HIS A 97 4.40 -0.36 10.40
C HIS A 97 5.62 -0.11 11.29
N GLY A 98 6.84 -0.18 10.76
CA GLY A 98 8.08 -0.03 11.52
C GLY A 98 8.57 -1.32 12.19
N ALA A 99 9.69 -1.24 12.92
CA ALA A 99 10.40 -2.42 13.42
C ALA A 99 9.54 -3.28 14.37
N VAL A 100 8.90 -2.68 15.37
CA VAL A 100 8.16 -3.41 16.42
C VAL A 100 6.88 -4.04 15.87
N LYS A 101 5.94 -3.20 15.41
CA LYS A 101 4.65 -3.67 14.90
C LYS A 101 4.80 -4.50 13.63
N GLY A 102 5.74 -4.15 12.75
CA GLY A 102 6.05 -4.93 11.56
C GLY A 102 6.59 -6.32 11.88
N SER A 103 7.50 -6.43 12.85
CA SER A 103 8.01 -7.73 13.29
C SER A 103 6.93 -8.59 13.97
N TRP A 104 6.05 -7.98 14.76
CA TRP A 104 4.93 -8.70 15.38
C TRP A 104 3.97 -9.27 14.33
N LEU A 105 3.60 -8.48 13.31
CA LEU A 105 2.77 -8.94 12.20
C LEU A 105 3.46 -10.07 11.41
N ALA A 106 4.76 -9.92 11.14
CA ALA A 106 5.56 -10.95 10.46
C ALA A 106 5.59 -12.25 11.27
N ALA A 107 5.88 -12.19 12.58
CA ALA A 107 5.92 -13.35 13.45
C ALA A 107 4.56 -14.07 13.51
N LYS A 108 3.46 -13.31 13.65
CA LYS A 108 2.09 -13.84 13.60
C LYS A 108 1.80 -14.55 12.28
N ARG A 109 2.32 -14.03 11.16
CA ARG A 109 2.16 -14.63 9.84
C ARG A 109 2.95 -15.92 9.70
N LEU A 110 4.21 -15.94 10.15
CA LEU A 110 5.05 -17.13 10.16
C LEU A 110 4.42 -18.26 10.98
N ALA A 111 3.89 -17.95 12.16
CA ALA A 111 3.21 -18.93 13.01
C ALA A 111 1.97 -19.57 12.34
N LYS A 112 1.28 -18.83 11.47
CA LYS A 112 0.16 -19.34 10.67
C LYS A 112 0.60 -20.14 9.45
N CYS A 113 1.81 -19.90 8.94
CA CYS A 113 2.31 -20.52 7.72
C CYS A 113 2.91 -21.90 8.01
N HIS A 114 2.03 -22.88 8.23
CA HIS A 114 2.40 -24.29 8.41
C HIS A 114 1.70 -25.18 7.36
N PRO A 115 2.19 -26.41 7.11
CA PRO A 115 1.67 -27.29 6.05
C PRO A 115 0.17 -27.61 6.16
N TRP A 116 -0.35 -27.70 7.39
CA TRP A 116 -1.79 -27.94 7.64
C TRP A 116 -2.70 -26.72 7.46
N ASN A 117 -2.16 -25.58 7.02
CA ASN A 117 -2.98 -24.43 6.69
C ASN A 117 -3.38 -24.48 5.20
N ALA A 118 -4.63 -24.17 4.88
CA ALA A 118 -5.09 -24.09 3.49
C ALA A 118 -4.37 -22.97 2.71
N GLY A 119 -3.88 -21.94 3.41
CA GLY A 119 -3.24 -20.80 2.77
C GLY A 119 -4.23 -19.78 2.22
N GLY A 120 -3.77 -18.97 1.28
CA GLY A 120 -4.58 -17.95 0.61
C GLY A 120 -3.86 -16.61 0.49
N VAL A 121 -4.62 -15.58 0.17
CA VAL A 121 -4.12 -14.20 0.06
C VAL A 121 -4.33 -13.49 1.40
N ASP A 122 -3.26 -12.98 2.02
CA ASP A 122 -3.38 -12.10 3.18
C ASP A 122 -2.25 -11.05 3.14
N HIS A 123 -2.68 -9.83 2.83
CA HIS A 123 -1.86 -8.63 2.67
C HIS A 123 -1.58 -7.97 4.01
N VAL A 124 -0.53 -7.15 4.05
CA VAL A 124 -0.24 -6.35 5.23
C VAL A 124 -1.38 -5.33 5.43
N PRO A 125 -1.93 -5.17 6.64
CA PRO A 125 -2.95 -4.17 6.90
C PRO A 125 -2.43 -2.76 6.62
N ALA A 126 -3.31 -1.84 6.19
CA ALA A 126 -2.93 -0.46 5.91
C ALA A 126 -2.26 0.21 7.13
N GLY A 127 -1.15 0.89 6.88
CA GLY A 127 -0.42 1.66 7.88
C GLY A 127 -0.83 3.13 7.90
N HIS A 128 -0.26 3.88 8.84
CA HIS A 128 -0.42 5.34 8.95
C HIS A 128 0.57 6.12 8.08
N ARG A 129 1.50 5.42 7.41
CA ARG A 129 2.53 6.04 6.58
C ARG A 129 1.93 6.39 5.23
N HIS A 130 1.95 7.66 4.86
CA HIS A 130 1.64 8.11 3.52
C HIS A 130 2.94 8.23 2.71
N TRP A 131 2.89 7.84 1.43
CA TRP A 131 3.98 8.07 0.49
C TRP A 131 3.51 9.06 -0.56
N PRO A 132 4.34 10.02 -0.97
CA PRO A 132 3.99 10.88 -2.09
C PRO A 132 3.92 10.05 -3.38
N GLU A 133 3.12 10.51 -4.34
CA GLU A 133 2.91 9.87 -5.64
C GLU A 133 4.26 9.55 -6.31
N GLY A 134 4.35 8.35 -6.91
CA GLY A 134 5.58 7.85 -7.53
C GLY A 134 6.72 7.46 -6.57
N ARG A 135 6.57 7.63 -5.24
CA ARG A 135 7.59 7.21 -4.24
C ARG A 135 7.13 6.06 -3.34
N THR A 136 6.11 5.32 -3.74
CA THR A 136 5.68 4.12 -3.04
C THR A 136 6.81 3.07 -3.07
N PRO A 137 7.12 2.41 -1.94
CA PRO A 137 8.16 1.39 -1.91
C PRO A 137 7.79 0.25 -2.86
N THR A 138 8.76 -0.19 -3.67
CA THR A 138 8.56 -1.26 -4.65
C THR A 138 7.97 -2.53 -4.02
N ILE A 139 8.31 -2.84 -2.77
CA ILE A 139 7.75 -4.02 -2.08
C ILE A 139 6.24 -3.92 -1.87
N VAL A 140 5.72 -2.73 -1.58
CA VAL A 140 4.28 -2.49 -1.41
C VAL A 140 3.59 -2.64 -2.76
N VAL A 141 4.20 -2.14 -3.84
CA VAL A 141 3.65 -2.28 -5.20
C VAL A 141 3.58 -3.74 -5.62
N LEU A 142 4.68 -4.47 -5.45
CA LEU A 142 4.78 -5.87 -5.87
C LEU A 142 3.86 -6.81 -5.10
N ASN A 143 3.59 -6.52 -3.82
CA ASN A 143 2.74 -7.36 -2.98
C ASN A 143 1.23 -7.07 -3.14
N ASN A 144 0.85 -5.94 -3.76
CA ASN A 144 -0.55 -5.51 -3.92
C ASN A 144 -0.86 -5.12 -5.39
N PRO A 145 -0.55 -5.99 -6.37
CA PRO A 145 -0.66 -5.64 -7.80
C PRO A 145 -2.08 -5.28 -8.22
N ASP A 146 -3.09 -5.93 -7.64
CA ASP A 146 -4.51 -5.67 -7.86
C ASP A 146 -4.89 -4.22 -7.56
N GLN A 147 -4.34 -3.65 -6.48
CA GLN A 147 -4.62 -2.27 -6.08
C GLN A 147 -3.99 -1.26 -7.05
N PHE A 148 -2.73 -1.50 -7.44
CA PHE A 148 -2.03 -0.57 -8.35
C PHE A 148 -2.53 -0.69 -9.79
N LEU A 149 -2.87 -1.89 -10.26
CA LEU A 149 -3.46 -2.08 -11.59
C LEU A 149 -4.85 -1.45 -11.68
N ALA A 150 -5.67 -1.59 -10.63
CA ALA A 150 -6.97 -0.92 -10.57
C ALA A 150 -6.81 0.62 -10.62
N ALA A 151 -5.88 1.17 -9.84
CA ALA A 151 -5.61 2.62 -9.86
C ALA A 151 -5.19 3.11 -11.26
N GLN A 152 -4.30 2.38 -11.94
CA GLN A 152 -3.85 2.73 -13.30
C GLN A 152 -4.98 2.62 -14.34
N ALA A 153 -5.85 1.61 -14.22
CA ALA A 153 -7.01 1.47 -15.09
C ALA A 153 -8.04 2.59 -14.87
N ASP A 154 -8.20 3.08 -13.64
CA ASP A 154 -9.07 4.22 -13.33
C ASP A 154 -8.48 5.55 -13.87
N GLU A 155 -7.15 5.67 -13.94
CA GLU A 155 -6.44 6.80 -14.55
C GLU A 155 -6.52 6.77 -16.08
N GLU A 156 -6.25 5.63 -16.71
CA GLU A 156 -6.39 5.40 -18.17
C GLU A 156 -7.86 5.34 -18.61
N GLY A 157 -8.80 5.12 -17.69
CA GLY A 157 -10.24 5.23 -17.92
C GLY A 157 -10.77 6.66 -17.82
N ARG A 158 -9.94 7.61 -17.35
CA ARG A 158 -10.26 9.05 -17.27
C ARG A 158 -9.90 9.91 -18.52
N PRO A 159 -9.44 9.42 -19.70
CA PRO A 159 -9.03 10.31 -20.77
C PRO A 159 -10.25 10.91 -21.50
N ALA A 160 -10.10 12.21 -21.80
CA ALA A 160 -10.83 13.03 -22.78
C ALA A 160 -12.24 13.53 -22.41
N ALA A 161 -12.39 14.20 -21.25
CA ALA A 161 -13.43 15.21 -21.06
C ALA A 161 -12.82 16.61 -20.99
#